data_AF-A0A933MX73-F1
#
_entry.id   AF-A0A933MX73-F1
#
_cell.length_a   1.000
_cell.length_b   1.000
_cell.length_c   1.000
_cell.angle_alpha   90.00
_cell.angle_beta   90.00
_cell.angle_gamma   90.00
#
_symmetry.space_group_name_H-M   'P 1'
#
loop_
_entity.id
_entity.type
_entity.pdbx_description
1 polymer ?
#
loop_
_entity_poly.entity_id
_entity_poly.type
_entity_poly.pdbx_seq_one_letter_code
_entity_poly.pdbx_strand_id
1 'polypeptide(L)'
;MTKTITLKEAQATYGTVLEQVKSTGEPLIIEQDGKPFAVVMRYSEYQELAALRESEKKKAWQAEQERLLRKEITAFEKMKPDLLRTHKGKWVAILDGKLVDYGDDRRSLSKRVRETFCDRTMLIEQVRDLPRVYTVDSPERVRK
;
A
#
# COMPACT_ATOMS: atom_id res chain seq x y z
N MET A 1 18.62 27.71 -5.51
CA MET A 1 19.21 26.76 -6.50
C MET A 1 20.08 25.81 -5.71
N THR A 2 19.96 24.49 -5.89
CA THR A 2 20.74 23.53 -5.10
C THR A 2 22.22 23.71 -5.37
N LYS A 3 22.99 24.06 -4.34
CA LYS A 3 24.44 24.22 -4.46
C LYS A 3 25.12 22.86 -4.47
N THR A 4 26.16 22.74 -5.27
CA THR A 4 26.94 21.53 -5.43
C THR A 4 28.40 21.81 -5.12
N ILE A 5 29.04 20.94 -4.33
CA ILE A 5 30.47 21.02 -4.01
C ILE A 5 31.12 19.65 -4.17
N THR A 6 32.42 19.61 -4.41
CA THR A 6 33.15 18.34 -4.46
C THR A 6 33.39 17.77 -3.06
N LEU A 7 33.59 16.46 -2.95
CA LEU A 7 33.88 15.78 -1.69
C LEU A 7 35.15 16.34 -1.02
N LYS A 8 36.15 16.71 -1.82
CA LYS A 8 37.40 17.32 -1.31
C LYS A 8 37.13 18.70 -0.68
N GLU A 9 36.30 19.53 -1.32
CA GLU A 9 35.90 20.83 -0.79
C GLU A 9 35.02 20.69 0.46
N ALA A 10 34.10 19.71 0.46
CA ALA A 10 33.25 19.41 1.61
C ALA A 10 34.07 19.00 2.85
N GLN A 11 35.12 18.20 2.65
CA GLN A 11 36.05 17.81 3.73
C GLN A 11 36.85 19.00 4.26
N ALA A 12 37.33 19.88 3.37
CA ALA A 12 38.11 21.04 3.75
C ALA A 12 37.29 22.13 4.46
N THR A 13 35.98 22.22 4.18
CA THR A 13 35.10 23.31 4.65
C THR A 13 33.87 22.82 5.42
N TYR A 14 33.97 21.66 6.05
CA TYR A 14 32.84 20.98 6.69
C TYR A 14 32.02 21.86 7.64
N GLY A 15 32.68 22.66 8.49
CA GLY A 15 32.01 23.58 9.41
C GLY A 15 31.18 24.66 8.68
N THR A 16 31.72 25.23 7.60
CA THR A 16 31.02 26.23 6.78
C THR A 16 29.85 25.63 6.02
N VAL A 17 30.01 24.40 5.52
CA VAL A 17 28.93 23.66 4.85
C VAL A 17 27.75 23.44 5.79
N LEU A 18 28.01 23.04 7.04
CA LEU A 18 26.95 22.85 8.03
C LEU A 18 26.26 24.16 8.44
N GLU A 19 27.02 25.22 8.70
CA GLU A 19 26.45 26.53 9.03
C GLU A 19 25.64 27.11 7.87
N GLN A 20 26.06 26.87 6.62
CA GLN A 20 25.28 27.28 5.46
C GLN A 20 23.95 26.52 5.38
N VAL A 21 23.95 25.19 5.48
CA VAL A 21 22.71 24.38 5.46
C VAL A 21 21.78 24.74 6.62
N LYS A 22 22.34 25.04 7.79
CA LYS A 22 21.58 25.50 8.97
C LYS A 22 20.95 26.88 8.74
N SER A 23 21.71 27.81 8.16
CA SER A 23 21.33 29.22 8.01
C SER A 23 20.41 29.48 6.81
N THR A 24 20.68 28.84 5.66
CA THR A 24 19.86 29.02 4.44
C THR A 24 18.69 28.06 4.40
N GLY A 25 18.80 26.89 5.05
CA GLY A 25 17.83 25.80 4.92
C GLY A 25 17.82 25.17 3.52
N GLU A 26 18.80 25.48 2.66
CA GLU A 26 18.90 24.86 1.35
C GLU A 26 19.76 23.59 1.43
N PRO A 27 19.32 22.46 0.85
CA PRO A 27 20.13 21.25 0.77
C PRO A 27 21.33 21.48 -0.15
N LEU A 28 22.43 20.79 0.16
CA LEU A 28 23.69 20.89 -0.56
C LEU A 28 24.13 19.52 -1.07
N ILE A 29 24.49 19.45 -2.35
CA ILE A 29 24.92 18.21 -3.02
C ILE A 29 26.44 18.09 -2.90
N ILE A 30 26.91 16.93 -2.44
CA ILE A 30 28.31 16.54 -2.46
C ILE A 30 28.54 15.64 -3.67
N GLU A 31 29.48 16.03 -4.52
CA GLU A 31 29.91 15.25 -5.68
C GLU A 31 31.22 14.51 -5.43
N GLN A 32 31.33 13.32 -6.01
CA GLN A 32 32.58 12.57 -6.11
C GLN A 32 32.80 12.23 -7.59
N ASP A 33 33.96 12.61 -8.13
CA ASP A 33 34.34 12.39 -9.54
C ASP A 33 33.30 12.93 -10.55
N GLY A 34 32.75 14.13 -10.26
CA GLY A 34 31.76 14.81 -11.09
C GLY A 34 30.36 14.18 -11.06
N LYS A 35 30.09 13.28 -10.10
CA LYS A 35 28.78 12.64 -9.90
C LYS A 35 28.22 12.95 -8.51
N PRO A 36 26.92 13.26 -8.39
CA PRO A 36 26.27 13.40 -7.10
C PRO A 36 26.42 12.13 -6.27
N PHE A 37 26.95 12.27 -5.06
CA PHE A 37 27.22 11.15 -4.15
C PHE A 37 26.37 11.23 -2.88
N ALA A 38 26.28 12.41 -2.27
CA ALA A 38 25.52 12.62 -1.04
C ALA A 38 24.79 13.97 -1.04
N VAL A 39 23.81 14.11 -0.16
CA VAL A 39 23.11 15.37 0.10
C VAL A 39 23.22 15.68 1.58
N VAL A 40 23.62 16.90 1.91
CA VAL A 40 23.59 17.44 3.27
C VAL A 40 22.37 18.34 3.37
N MET A 41 21.50 18.07 4.32
CA MET A 41 20.27 18.82 4.56
C MET A 41 19.99 18.88 6.06
N ARG A 42 19.05 19.72 6.47
CA ARG A 42 18.67 19.80 7.89
C ARG A 42 18.00 18.51 8.31
N TYR A 43 18.20 18.12 9.57
CA TYR A 43 17.63 16.88 10.09
C TYR A 43 16.09 16.88 10.04
N SER A 44 15.44 18.02 10.32
CA SER A 44 13.98 18.16 10.22
C SER A 44 13.46 17.91 8.81
N GLU A 45 14.15 18.43 7.79
CA GLU A 45 13.78 18.22 6.38
C GLU A 45 13.99 16.75 5.96
N TYR A 46 15.06 16.12 6.46
CA TYR A 46 15.24 14.68 6.29
C TYR A 46 14.10 13.87 6.91
N GLN A 47 13.65 14.24 8.12
CA GLN A 47 12.53 13.57 8.79
C GLN A 47 11.22 13.71 8.00
N GLU A 48 10.92 14.89 7.48
CA GLU A 48 9.75 15.13 6.63
C GLU A 48 9.80 14.31 5.34
N LEU A 49 10.96 14.28 4.67
CA LEU A 49 11.17 13.48 3.45
C LEU A 49 11.06 11.98 3.75
N ALA A 50 11.59 11.52 4.87
CA ALA A 50 11.49 10.13 5.31
C ALA A 50 10.03 9.73 5.57
N ALA A 51 9.28 10.57 6.29
CA ALA A 51 7.87 10.35 6.57
C ALA A 51 7.02 10.34 5.28
N LEU A 52 7.30 11.24 4.35
CA LEU A 52 6.62 11.27 3.05
C LEU A 52 6.84 9.96 2.28
N ARG A 53 8.10 9.50 2.17
CA ARG A 53 8.44 8.23 1.51
C ARG A 53 7.78 7.03 2.17
N GLU A 54 7.73 6.99 3.49
CA GLU A 54 7.04 5.93 4.21
C GLU A 54 5.53 5.95 3.92
N SER A 55 4.92 7.14 3.89
CA SER A 55 3.51 7.29 3.57
C SER A 55 3.18 6.84 2.14
N GLU A 56 4.05 7.13 1.17
CA GLU A 56 3.91 6.70 -0.22
C GLU A 56 4.06 5.19 -0.35
N LYS A 57 5.07 4.60 0.29
CA LYS A 57 5.23 3.14 0.34
C LYS A 57 4.01 2.46 0.93
N LYS A 58 3.48 3.00 2.04
CA LYS A 58 2.28 2.49 2.68
C LYS A 58 1.05 2.59 1.76
N LYS A 59 0.86 3.73 1.08
CA LYS A 59 -0.21 3.92 0.09
C LYS A 59 -0.09 2.95 -1.08
N ALA A 60 1.11 2.79 -1.65
CA ALA A 60 1.35 1.87 -2.75
C ALA A 60 1.09 0.42 -2.34
N TRP A 61 1.55 0.02 -1.15
CA TRP A 61 1.24 -1.29 -0.58
C TRP A 61 -0.27 -1.47 -0.39
N GLN A 62 -0.97 -0.52 0.22
CA GLN A 62 -2.42 -0.57 0.40
C GLN A 62 -3.18 -0.68 -0.94
N ALA A 63 -2.80 0.11 -1.94
CA ALA A 63 -3.42 0.07 -3.27
C ALA A 63 -3.24 -1.29 -3.94
N GLU A 64 -2.06 -1.90 -3.81
CA GLU A 64 -1.80 -3.23 -4.36
C GLU A 64 -2.60 -4.32 -3.62
N GLN A 65 -2.67 -4.26 -2.29
CA GLN A 65 -3.49 -5.17 -1.49
C GLN A 65 -4.97 -5.06 -1.85
N GLU A 66 -5.48 -3.83 -2.04
CA GLU A 66 -6.86 -3.60 -2.47
C GLU A 66 -7.11 -4.17 -3.87
N ARG A 67 -6.17 -4.00 -4.80
CA ARG A 67 -6.26 -4.55 -6.16
C ARG A 67 -6.33 -6.09 -6.14
N LEU A 68 -5.49 -6.74 -5.32
CA LEU A 68 -5.51 -8.19 -5.14
C LEU A 68 -6.84 -8.64 -4.52
N LEU A 69 -7.29 -7.99 -3.45
CA LEU A 69 -8.55 -8.33 -2.80
C LEU A 69 -9.75 -8.18 -3.74
N ARG A 70 -9.81 -7.12 -4.55
CA ARG A 70 -10.87 -6.92 -5.55
C ARG A 70 -10.97 -8.08 -6.54
N LYS A 71 -9.83 -8.67 -6.96
CA LYS A 71 -9.83 -9.87 -7.81
C LYS A 71 -10.46 -11.06 -7.12
N GLU A 72 -10.13 -11.27 -5.85
CA GLU A 72 -10.71 -12.38 -5.06
C GLU A 72 -12.21 -12.17 -4.81
N ILE A 73 -12.66 -10.94 -4.59
CA ILE A 73 -14.09 -10.59 -4.50
C ILE A 73 -14.81 -10.96 -5.80
N THR A 74 -14.28 -10.54 -6.95
CA THR A 74 -14.88 -10.89 -8.25
C THR A 74 -14.94 -12.41 -8.46
N ALA A 75 -13.91 -13.15 -8.02
CA ALA A 75 -13.92 -14.61 -8.10
C ALA A 75 -14.98 -15.22 -7.17
N PHE A 76 -15.10 -14.74 -5.94
CA PHE A 76 -16.17 -15.15 -5.02
C PHE A 76 -17.55 -14.90 -5.60
N GLU A 77 -17.81 -13.73 -6.16
CA GLU A 77 -19.11 -13.40 -6.75
C GLU A 77 -19.48 -14.35 -7.90
N LYS A 78 -18.51 -14.71 -8.74
CA LYS A 78 -18.69 -15.70 -9.82
C LYS A 78 -18.98 -17.10 -9.27
N MET A 79 -18.30 -17.51 -8.21
CA MET A 79 -18.46 -18.83 -7.58
C MET A 79 -19.63 -18.88 -6.59
N LYS A 80 -20.20 -17.73 -6.21
CA LYS A 80 -21.24 -17.62 -5.16
C LYS A 80 -22.43 -18.55 -5.39
N PRO A 81 -22.98 -18.73 -6.61
CA PRO A 81 -24.08 -19.66 -6.85
C PRO A 81 -23.73 -21.11 -6.47
N ASP A 82 -22.53 -21.57 -6.80
CA ASP A 82 -22.08 -22.93 -6.49
C ASP A 82 -21.74 -23.08 -5.01
N LEU A 83 -21.14 -22.06 -4.41
CA LEU A 83 -20.87 -22.00 -2.98
C LEU A 83 -22.17 -21.99 -2.15
N LEU A 84 -23.22 -21.32 -2.62
CA LEU A 84 -24.53 -21.34 -1.96
C LEU A 84 -25.19 -22.72 -1.97
N ARG A 85 -24.85 -23.58 -2.94
CA ARG A 85 -25.34 -24.97 -2.99
C ARG A 85 -24.57 -25.92 -2.08
N THR A 86 -23.26 -25.68 -1.91
CA THR A 86 -22.33 -26.63 -1.30
C THR A 86 -21.84 -26.22 0.10
N HIS A 87 -21.73 -24.91 0.35
CA HIS A 87 -21.10 -24.31 1.53
C HIS A 87 -21.98 -23.22 2.17
N LYS A 88 -23.30 -23.29 2.01
CA LYS A 88 -24.25 -22.33 2.58
C LYS A 88 -24.04 -22.17 4.09
N GLY A 89 -23.90 -20.93 4.56
CA GLY A 89 -23.69 -20.61 5.97
C GLY A 89 -22.26 -20.82 6.45
N LYS A 90 -21.37 -21.43 5.65
CA LYS A 90 -19.95 -21.60 6.00
C LYS A 90 -19.13 -20.38 5.60
N TRP A 91 -18.02 -20.18 6.27
CA TRP A 91 -16.95 -19.28 5.87
C TRP A 91 -16.09 -19.96 4.81
N VAL A 92 -15.73 -19.22 3.77
CA VAL A 92 -14.87 -19.70 2.69
C VAL A 92 -13.66 -18.79 2.57
N ALA A 93 -12.50 -19.38 2.25
CA ALA A 93 -11.28 -18.66 1.92
C ALA A 93 -11.00 -18.80 0.42
N ILE A 94 -10.80 -17.67 -0.25
CA ILE A 94 -10.53 -17.61 -1.69
C ILE A 94 -9.20 -16.92 -1.94
N LEU A 95 -8.35 -17.59 -2.70
CA LEU A 95 -7.01 -17.16 -3.08
C LEU A 95 -6.75 -17.55 -4.53
N ASP A 96 -6.20 -16.63 -5.32
CA ASP A 96 -5.96 -16.79 -6.76
C ASP A 96 -7.23 -17.22 -7.53
N GLY A 97 -8.39 -16.73 -7.07
CA GLY A 97 -9.70 -17.04 -7.63
C GLY A 97 -10.21 -18.45 -7.39
N LYS A 98 -9.64 -19.19 -6.43
CA LYS A 98 -10.04 -20.55 -6.08
C LYS A 98 -10.42 -20.67 -4.61
N LEU A 99 -11.39 -21.53 -4.31
CA LEU A 99 -11.68 -21.94 -2.94
C LEU A 99 -10.50 -22.77 -2.39
N VAL A 100 -9.83 -22.27 -1.34
CA VAL A 100 -8.66 -22.92 -0.75
C VAL A 100 -8.95 -23.61 0.59
N ASP A 101 -9.92 -23.11 1.36
CA ASP A 101 -10.38 -23.73 2.61
C ASP A 101 -11.78 -23.21 2.96
N TYR A 102 -12.48 -23.90 3.87
CA TYR A 102 -13.78 -23.50 4.41
C TYR A 102 -13.96 -23.95 5.86
N GLY A 103 -14.93 -23.36 6.57
CA GLY A 103 -15.24 -23.77 7.93
C GLY A 103 -16.42 -23.02 8.54
N ASP A 104 -16.86 -23.47 9.71
CA ASP A 104 -18.01 -22.87 10.39
C ASP A 104 -17.63 -21.63 11.21
N ASP A 105 -16.35 -21.50 11.59
CA ASP A 105 -15.81 -20.37 12.34
C ASP A 105 -14.75 -19.60 11.55
N ARG A 106 -14.97 -18.27 11.44
CA ARG A 106 -14.07 -17.34 10.74
C ARG A 106 -12.67 -17.33 11.33
N ARG A 107 -12.55 -17.34 12.66
CA ARG A 107 -11.26 -17.19 13.34
C ARG A 107 -10.40 -18.44 13.13
N SER A 108 -11.00 -19.60 13.29
CA SER A 108 -10.36 -20.90 13.07
C SER A 108 -9.94 -21.07 11.61
N LEU A 109 -10.81 -20.73 10.65
CA LEU A 109 -10.47 -20.70 9.23
C LEU A 109 -9.27 -19.77 8.98
N SER A 110 -9.36 -18.51 9.41
CA SER A 110 -8.31 -17.51 9.20
C SER A 110 -6.96 -17.93 9.77
N LYS A 111 -6.94 -18.61 10.93
CA LYS A 111 -5.71 -19.16 11.50
C LYS A 111 -5.09 -20.22 10.58
N ARG A 112 -5.87 -21.22 10.15
CA ARG A 112 -5.39 -22.30 9.28
C ARG A 112 -4.86 -21.78 7.95
N VAL A 113 -5.60 -20.90 7.27
CA VAL A 113 -5.13 -20.37 5.98
C VAL A 113 -3.91 -19.48 6.11
N ARG A 114 -3.72 -18.78 7.24
CA ARG A 114 -2.48 -18.03 7.51
C ARG A 114 -1.28 -18.95 7.73
N GLU A 115 -1.47 -20.05 8.45
CA GLU A 115 -0.43 -21.06 8.66
C GLU A 115 0.00 -21.72 7.33
N THR A 116 -0.94 -21.96 6.42
CA THR A 116 -0.66 -22.61 5.13
C THR A 116 -0.19 -21.66 4.03
N PHE A 117 -0.77 -20.47 3.93
CA PHE A 117 -0.60 -19.58 2.77
C PHE A 117 0.08 -18.24 3.06
N CYS A 118 0.59 -18.02 4.29
CA CYS A 118 1.52 -16.96 4.74
C CYS A 118 1.45 -15.60 4.01
N ASP A 119 1.10 -14.51 4.72
CA ASP A 119 1.13 -13.10 4.23
C ASP A 119 0.48 -12.77 2.87
N ARG A 120 -0.15 -13.73 2.18
CA ARG A 120 -0.86 -13.51 0.93
C ARG A 120 -2.24 -12.89 1.17
N THR A 121 -2.59 -11.90 0.37
CA THR A 121 -3.94 -11.32 0.33
C THR A 121 -4.93 -12.38 -0.12
N MET A 122 -5.98 -12.62 0.65
CA MET A 122 -7.04 -13.56 0.34
C MET A 122 -8.37 -13.03 0.86
N LEU A 123 -9.47 -13.46 0.25
CA LEU A 123 -10.81 -13.14 0.73
C LEU A 123 -11.25 -14.21 1.73
N ILE A 124 -11.78 -13.78 2.88
CA ILE A 124 -12.50 -14.66 3.82
C ILE A 124 -13.88 -14.07 4.04
N GLU A 125 -14.91 -14.74 3.53
CA GLU A 125 -16.28 -14.24 3.55
C GLU A 125 -17.25 -15.38 3.90
N GLN A 126 -18.40 -15.04 4.50
CA GLN A 126 -19.42 -16.04 4.77
C GLN A 126 -20.36 -16.19 3.57
N VAL A 127 -20.62 -17.43 3.19
CA VAL A 127 -21.55 -17.74 2.11
C VAL A 127 -22.98 -17.55 2.60
N ARG A 128 -23.50 -16.33 2.44
CA ARG A 128 -24.87 -15.96 2.78
C ARG A 128 -25.65 -15.53 1.55
N ASP A 129 -26.94 -15.85 1.58
CA ASP A 129 -27.92 -15.33 0.64
C ASP A 129 -28.43 -13.99 1.16
N LEU A 130 -27.64 -12.94 0.92
CA LEU A 130 -28.05 -11.56 1.20
C LEU A 130 -28.64 -10.96 -0.09
N PRO A 131 -29.79 -10.28 0.00
CA PRO A 131 -30.39 -9.62 -1.16
C PRO A 131 -29.42 -8.54 -1.68
N ARG A 132 -29.26 -8.47 -3.00
CA ARG A 132 -28.46 -7.43 -3.65
C ARG A 132 -29.23 -6.11 -3.55
N VAL A 133 -28.73 -5.18 -2.76
CA VAL A 133 -29.24 -3.80 -2.70
C VAL A 133 -28.58 -3.01 -3.82
N TYR A 134 -29.38 -2.55 -4.79
CA TYR A 134 -28.92 -1.65 -5.84
C TYR A 134 -29.35 -0.22 -5.47
N THR A 135 -28.39 0.71 -5.43
CA THR A 135 -28.70 2.13 -5.39
C THR A 135 -28.89 2.59 -6.83
N VAL A 136 -30.11 2.98 -7.19
CA VAL A 136 -30.42 3.59 -8.48
C VAL A 136 -30.38 5.09 -8.27
N ASP A 137 -29.41 5.77 -8.88
CA ASP A 137 -29.34 7.22 -8.83
C ASP A 137 -30.58 7.82 -9.52
N SER A 138 -31.26 8.72 -8.81
CA SER A 138 -32.50 9.34 -9.28
C SER A 138 -32.20 10.16 -10.54
N PRO A 139 -32.95 9.98 -11.65
CA PRO A 139 -32.67 10.71 -12.88
C PRO A 139 -32.87 12.22 -12.71
N GLU A 140 -31.85 13.01 -13.03
CA GLU A 140 -32.00 14.47 -13.14
C GLU A 140 -32.92 14.81 -14.32
N ARG A 141 -34.01 15.54 -14.04
CA ARG A 141 -34.88 16.09 -15.09
C ARG A 141 -34.16 17.23 -15.80
N VAL A 142 -33.65 16.97 -17.00
CA VAL A 142 -33.25 18.04 -17.94
C VAL A 142 -34.53 18.71 -18.47
N ARG A 143 -34.82 19.94 -18.01
CA ARG A 143 -35.85 20.79 -18.63
C ARG A 143 -35.29 21.33 -19.96
N LYS A 144 -36.00 21.07 -21.06
CA LYS A 144 -35.79 21.74 -22.35
C LYS A 144 -36.43 23.13 -22.34
#